data_AF-A0A6A6FQ92-F1
#
_entry.id   AF-A0A6A6FQ92-F1
#
_cell.length_a   1.000
_cell.length_b   1.000
_cell.length_c   1.000
_cell.angle_alpha   90.00
_cell.angle_beta   90.00
_cell.angle_gamma   90.00
#
_symmetry.space_group_name_H-M   'P 1'
#
loop_
_entity.id
_entity.type
_entity.pdbx_description
1 polymer ?
#
loop_
_entity_poly.entity_id
_entity_poly.type
_entity_poly.pdbx_seq_one_letter_code
_entity_poly.pdbx_strand_id
1 'polypeptide(L)'
;MRKQANKPSQQTETFKVLQGEMAVVRGWDEEEFILRPENTPFDVKAWEPHTPYCYGGDEDTIVLIRAHPPADDDPLGAVFFEHLFRLLDEAHRAKMAPDLVQVMVMQHATDSALIMFPSVRLLGSLRWRIPWLLQGAIAYVGGLLGYTPEIKRFMHVD
;
A
#
# COMPACT_ATOMS: atom_id res chain seq x y z
N MET A 1 -24.38 -2.37 24.86
CA MET A 1 -24.24 -2.26 23.39
C MET A 1 -23.32 -3.38 22.92
N ARG A 2 -23.82 -4.33 22.14
CA ARG A 2 -22.96 -5.32 21.46
C ARG A 2 -22.20 -4.59 20.36
N LYS A 3 -20.86 -4.59 20.40
CA LYS A 3 -20.03 -4.18 19.26
C LYS A 3 -20.50 -5.00 18.06
N GLN A 4 -21.00 -4.35 17.02
CA GLN A 4 -21.19 -5.00 15.72
C GLN A 4 -19.83 -5.61 15.36
N ALA A 5 -19.80 -6.92 15.12
CA ALA A 5 -18.61 -7.53 14.57
C ALA A 5 -18.35 -6.86 13.22
N ASN A 6 -17.20 -6.19 13.06
CA ASN A 6 -16.81 -5.57 11.79
C ASN A 6 -16.91 -6.63 10.70
N LYS A 7 -17.75 -6.39 9.69
CA LYS A 7 -17.74 -7.22 8.49
C LYS A 7 -16.36 -7.05 7.84
N PRO A 8 -15.75 -8.15 7.35
CA PRO A 8 -14.49 -8.04 6.63
C PRO A 8 -14.68 -7.14 5.40
N SER A 9 -13.74 -6.21 5.19
CA SER A 9 -13.73 -5.30 4.05
C SER A 9 -13.97 -6.07 2.75
N GLN A 10 -14.86 -5.55 1.90
CA GLN A 10 -15.13 -6.08 0.56
C GLN A 10 -14.50 -5.19 -0.51
N GLN A 11 -13.59 -4.30 -0.11
CA GLN A 11 -12.96 -3.32 -0.98
C GLN A 11 -12.04 -4.01 -1.99
N THR A 12 -12.23 -3.65 -3.26
CA THR A 12 -11.39 -3.97 -4.40
C THR A 12 -10.60 -2.72 -4.76
N GLU A 13 -9.34 -2.89 -5.14
CA GLU A 13 -8.49 -1.81 -5.60
C GLU A 13 -8.24 -1.96 -7.10
N THR A 14 -8.55 -0.91 -7.86
CA THR A 14 -8.39 -0.87 -9.32
C THR A 14 -7.27 0.09 -9.69
N PHE A 15 -6.31 -0.39 -10.49
CA PHE A 15 -5.21 0.39 -11.04
C PHE A 15 -5.43 0.59 -12.55
N LYS A 16 -5.48 1.85 -13.00
CA LYS A 16 -5.53 2.21 -14.43
C LYS A 16 -4.33 3.08 -14.78
N VAL A 17 -3.40 2.52 -15.54
CA VAL A 17 -2.27 3.27 -16.07
C VAL A 17 -2.74 4.08 -17.28
N LEU A 18 -2.40 5.37 -17.28
CA LEU A 18 -2.68 6.29 -18.38
C LEU A 18 -1.43 6.61 -19.22
N GLN A 19 -0.26 6.57 -18.59
CA GLN A 19 1.05 6.83 -19.20
C GLN A 19 2.13 6.08 -18.40
N GLY A 20 3.24 5.69 -19.05
CA GLY A 20 4.34 4.97 -18.39
C GLY A 20 3.98 3.55 -17.99
N GLU A 21 4.66 3.07 -16.95
CA GLU A 21 4.51 1.71 -16.46
C GLU A 21 4.70 1.61 -14.95
N MET A 22 3.85 0.80 -14.32
CA MET A 22 4.01 0.42 -12.92
C MET A 22 3.99 -1.10 -12.80
N ALA A 23 4.47 -1.62 -11.69
CA ALA A 23 4.36 -3.04 -11.40
C ALA A 23 3.49 -3.27 -10.16
N VAL A 24 2.81 -4.41 -10.16
CA VAL A 24 2.07 -4.90 -9.00
C VAL A 24 2.47 -6.36 -8.82
N VAL A 25 3.09 -6.67 -7.68
CA VAL A 25 3.15 -8.06 -7.21
C VAL A 25 1.80 -8.37 -6.59
N ARG A 26 1.11 -9.41 -7.06
CA ARG A 26 -0.24 -9.76 -6.58
C ARG A 26 -0.32 -11.25 -6.23
N GLY A 27 -1.12 -11.53 -5.21
CA GLY A 27 -1.59 -12.86 -4.92
C GLY A 27 -0.65 -13.64 -4.04
N TRP A 28 -1.11 -14.82 -3.64
CA TRP A 28 -0.41 -15.65 -2.67
C TRP A 28 0.85 -16.30 -3.24
N ASP A 29 0.97 -16.35 -4.56
CA ASP A 29 2.09 -16.94 -5.28
C ASP A 29 3.05 -15.86 -5.83
N GLU A 30 2.87 -14.60 -5.42
CA GLU A 30 3.80 -13.47 -5.70
C GLU A 30 4.00 -13.21 -7.20
N GLU A 31 2.93 -13.30 -7.98
CA GLU A 31 2.99 -13.05 -9.41
C GLU A 31 3.17 -11.56 -9.69
N GLU A 32 4.17 -11.23 -10.50
CA GLU A 32 4.46 -9.86 -10.91
C GLU A 32 3.75 -9.50 -12.21
N PHE A 33 3.03 -8.38 -12.18
CA PHE A 33 2.33 -7.82 -13.33
C PHE A 33 2.88 -6.44 -13.66
N ILE A 34 3.38 -6.27 -14.89
CA ILE A 34 3.75 -4.94 -15.40
C ILE A 34 2.53 -4.33 -16.09
N LEU A 35 2.02 -3.26 -15.51
CA LEU A 35 0.82 -2.56 -15.94
C LEU A 35 1.20 -1.38 -16.87
N ARG A 36 0.48 -1.30 -17.98
CA ARG A 36 0.62 -0.31 -19.06
C ARG A 36 -0.77 0.16 -19.51
N PRO A 37 -0.89 1.27 -20.28
CA PRO A 37 -2.18 1.76 -20.74
C PRO A 37 -3.04 0.72 -21.48
N GLU A 38 -2.41 -0.16 -22.25
CA GLU A 38 -3.03 -1.18 -23.10
C GLU A 38 -3.54 -2.42 -22.35
N ASN A 39 -3.04 -2.70 -21.14
CA ASN A 39 -3.39 -3.91 -20.37
C ASN A 39 -4.10 -3.61 -19.03
N THR A 40 -4.64 -2.39 -18.89
CA THR A 40 -5.36 -1.92 -17.70
C THR A 40 -6.80 -1.49 -18.05
N PRO A 41 -7.79 -1.50 -17.14
CA PRO A 41 -7.66 -1.57 -15.66
C PRO A 41 -7.26 -2.94 -15.12
N PHE A 42 -6.57 -2.94 -13.98
CA PHE A 42 -6.16 -4.12 -13.24
C PHE A 42 -6.77 -4.10 -11.84
N ASP A 43 -7.52 -5.15 -11.50
CA ASP A 43 -8.18 -5.27 -10.21
C ASP A 43 -7.41 -6.18 -9.25
N VAL A 44 -7.31 -5.73 -8.00
CA VAL A 44 -6.90 -6.52 -6.85
C VAL A 44 -8.10 -6.73 -5.94
N LYS A 45 -8.42 -7.99 -5.68
CA LYS A 45 -9.63 -8.34 -4.92
C LYS A 45 -9.42 -8.09 -3.43
N ALA A 46 -10.53 -7.96 -2.71
CA ALA A 46 -10.51 -7.90 -1.26
C ALA A 46 -9.68 -9.05 -0.66
N TRP A 47 -8.82 -8.73 0.31
CA TRP A 47 -7.93 -9.67 1.01
C TRP A 47 -6.84 -10.31 0.15
N GLU A 48 -6.65 -9.87 -1.09
CA GLU A 48 -5.56 -10.33 -1.94
C GLU A 48 -4.29 -9.53 -1.62
N PRO A 49 -3.20 -10.19 -1.19
CA PRO A 49 -1.92 -9.52 -0.98
C PRO A 49 -1.49 -8.87 -2.27
N HIS A 50 -1.03 -7.63 -2.18
CA HIS A 50 -0.43 -6.97 -3.32
C HIS A 50 0.57 -5.91 -2.88
N THR A 51 1.49 -5.57 -3.78
CA THR A 51 2.50 -4.54 -3.57
C THR A 51 2.66 -3.78 -4.88
N PRO A 52 2.04 -2.59 -5.00
CA PRO A 52 2.27 -1.75 -6.15
C PRO A 52 3.59 -0.99 -5.98
N TYR A 53 4.36 -0.85 -7.05
CA TYR A 53 5.62 -0.12 -7.02
C TYR A 53 5.99 0.47 -8.39
N CYS A 54 6.87 1.46 -8.39
CA CYS A 54 7.39 2.09 -9.60
C CYS A 54 8.34 1.12 -10.32
N TYR A 55 8.01 0.71 -11.55
CA TYR A 55 8.81 -0.27 -12.30
C TYR A 55 10.15 0.31 -12.81
N GLY A 56 10.22 1.63 -13.02
CA GLY A 56 11.44 2.33 -13.41
C GLY A 56 11.63 2.47 -14.92
N GLY A 57 10.54 2.69 -15.66
CA GLY A 57 10.59 3.03 -17.08
C GLY A 57 11.21 4.42 -17.36
N ASP A 58 11.46 4.72 -18.64
CA ASP A 58 12.16 5.94 -19.08
C ASP A 58 11.28 7.22 -19.07
N GLU A 59 9.99 7.10 -18.76
CA GLU A 59 9.03 8.21 -18.74
C GLU A 59 8.25 8.31 -17.43
N ASP A 60 7.66 9.48 -17.18
CA ASP A 60 6.75 9.69 -16.05
C ASP A 60 5.54 8.76 -16.16
N THR A 61 5.17 8.16 -15.02
CA THR A 61 4.05 7.22 -14.93
C THR A 61 2.83 7.91 -14.32
N ILE A 62 1.69 7.85 -15.01
CA ILE A 62 0.41 8.40 -14.54
C ILE A 62 -0.56 7.24 -14.30
N VAL A 63 -1.06 7.13 -13.06
CA VAL A 63 -1.96 6.05 -12.64
C VAL A 63 -3.19 6.63 -11.97
N LEU A 64 -4.37 6.13 -12.35
CA LEU A 64 -5.59 6.30 -11.58
C LEU A 64 -5.78 5.10 -10.66
N ILE A 65 -5.97 5.36 -9.38
CA ILE A 65 -6.20 4.33 -8.37
C ILE A 65 -7.58 4.54 -7.77
N ARG A 66 -8.36 3.46 -7.69
CA ARG A 66 -9.70 3.49 -7.13
C ARG A 66 -9.91 2.33 -6.18
N ALA A 67 -10.23 2.65 -4.94
CA ALA A 67 -10.76 1.67 -3.98
C ALA A 67 -12.30 1.66 -4.06
N HIS A 68 -12.93 0.49 -4.22
CA HIS A 68 -14.40 0.36 -4.30
C HIS A 68 -14.92 -0.99 -3.77
N PRO A 69 -16.06 -1.02 -3.05
CA PRO A 69 -16.78 0.14 -2.51
C PRO A 69 -15.92 0.93 -1.51
N PRO A 70 -16.22 2.22 -1.29
CA PRO A 70 -15.51 3.02 -0.29
C PRO A 70 -15.62 2.34 1.08
N ALA A 71 -14.58 2.40 1.89
CA ALA A 71 -14.65 1.90 3.26
C ALA A 71 -15.57 2.82 4.09
N ASP A 72 -16.27 2.25 5.07
CA ASP A 72 -17.17 3.01 5.96
C ASP A 72 -16.40 4.05 6.80
N ASP A 73 -15.09 3.84 7.00
CA ASP A 73 -14.14 4.72 7.67
C ASP A 73 -12.84 4.70 6.84
N ASP A 74 -12.74 5.59 5.85
CA ASP A 74 -11.59 5.74 4.94
C ASP A 74 -10.84 7.05 5.23
N PRO A 75 -10.07 7.13 6.33
CA PRO A 75 -9.47 8.40 6.74
C PRO A 75 -8.37 8.87 5.78
N LEU A 76 -7.79 7.96 4.98
CA LEU A 76 -6.56 8.24 4.23
C LEU A 76 -6.49 7.66 2.82
N GLY A 77 -7.43 6.84 2.34
CA GLY A 77 -7.25 5.98 1.15
C GLY A 77 -6.53 6.62 -0.03
N ALA A 78 -7.03 7.75 -0.56
CA ALA A 78 -6.36 8.45 -1.66
C ALA A 78 -5.01 9.09 -1.25
N VAL A 79 -4.96 9.73 -0.07
CA VAL A 79 -3.78 10.40 0.48
C VAL A 79 -2.64 9.40 0.76
N PHE A 80 -2.99 8.20 1.19
CA PHE A 80 -2.06 7.11 1.45
C PHE A 80 -1.33 6.67 0.19
N PHE A 81 -2.06 6.37 -0.88
CA PHE A 81 -1.43 5.99 -2.15
C PHE A 81 -0.56 7.13 -2.68
N GLU A 82 -1.05 8.36 -2.66
CA GLU A 82 -0.27 9.52 -3.08
C GLU A 82 1.06 9.62 -2.31
N HIS A 83 1.01 9.59 -0.98
CA HIS A 83 2.21 9.66 -0.15
C HIS A 83 3.13 8.46 -0.35
N LEU A 84 2.56 7.25 -0.53
CA LEU A 84 3.33 6.03 -0.71
C LEU A 84 4.11 6.08 -2.01
N PHE A 85 3.46 6.38 -3.14
CA PHE A 85 4.14 6.47 -4.43
C PHE A 85 5.16 7.60 -4.46
N ARG A 86 4.89 8.76 -3.83
CA ARG A 86 5.89 9.82 -3.72
C ARG A 86 7.11 9.40 -2.90
N LEU A 87 6.91 8.71 -1.77
CA LEU A 87 8.02 8.18 -0.96
C LEU A 87 8.84 7.16 -1.75
N LEU A 88 8.19 6.27 -2.50
CA LEU A 88 8.86 5.26 -3.33
C LEU A 88 9.62 5.90 -4.50
N ASP A 89 9.03 6.89 -5.18
CA ASP A 89 9.69 7.63 -6.26
C ASP A 89 10.92 8.41 -5.75
N GLU A 90 10.81 9.13 -4.63
CA GLU A 90 11.97 9.83 -4.04
C GLU A 90 13.09 8.85 -3.65
N ALA A 91 12.74 7.73 -3.03
CA ALA A 91 13.70 6.69 -2.69
C ALA A 91 14.38 6.11 -3.95
N HIS A 92 13.61 5.83 -4.99
CA HIS A 92 14.10 5.34 -6.27
C HIS A 92 15.05 6.34 -6.93
N ARG A 93 14.66 7.61 -7.07
CA ARG A 93 15.48 8.69 -7.63
C ARG A 93 16.78 8.89 -6.86
N ALA A 94 16.71 8.77 -5.52
CA ALA A 94 17.89 8.87 -4.66
C ALA A 94 18.75 7.60 -4.63
N LYS A 95 18.32 6.51 -5.27
CA LYS A 95 18.95 5.18 -5.21
C LYS A 95 19.10 4.66 -3.78
N MET A 96 18.11 4.94 -2.94
CA MET A 96 18.03 4.52 -1.54
C MET A 96 16.78 3.68 -1.30
N ALA A 97 16.79 2.91 -0.22
CA ALA A 97 15.56 2.28 0.25
C ALA A 97 14.62 3.35 0.84
N PRO A 98 13.29 3.20 0.71
CA PRO A 98 12.34 4.08 1.40
C PRO A 98 12.50 3.97 2.91
N ASP A 99 12.20 5.06 3.63
CA ASP A 99 12.24 5.06 5.09
C ASP A 99 11.21 4.06 5.63
N LEU A 100 11.72 2.95 6.18
CA LEU A 100 10.91 1.87 6.72
C LEU A 100 9.97 2.35 7.83
N VAL A 101 10.41 3.26 8.70
CA VAL A 101 9.58 3.75 9.81
C VAL A 101 8.40 4.54 9.25
N GLN A 102 8.64 5.40 8.27
CA GLN A 102 7.58 6.15 7.58
C GLN A 102 6.58 5.20 6.89
N VAL A 103 7.06 4.17 6.18
CA VAL A 103 6.19 3.16 5.54
C VAL A 103 5.33 2.45 6.58
N MET A 104 5.91 2.01 7.71
CA MET A 104 5.16 1.31 8.76
C MET A 104 4.10 2.20 9.41
N VAL A 105 4.41 3.48 9.67
CA VAL A 105 3.46 4.46 10.24
C VAL A 105 2.29 4.69 9.29
N MET A 106 2.56 4.85 7.99
CA MET A 106 1.53 5.02 6.96
C MET A 106 0.62 3.79 6.85
N GLN A 107 1.22 2.60 6.68
CA GLN A 107 0.48 1.35 6.53
C GLN A 107 -0.36 1.02 7.77
N HIS A 108 0.16 1.30 8.97
CA HIS A 108 -0.58 1.06 10.21
C HIS A 108 -1.81 1.96 10.33
N ALA A 109 -1.71 3.22 9.90
CA ALA A 109 -2.83 4.16 9.95
C ALA A 109 -3.95 3.83 8.96
N THR A 110 -3.65 3.10 7.88
CA THR A 110 -4.61 2.69 6.86
C THR A 110 -5.11 1.26 7.01
N ASP A 111 -4.81 0.60 8.14
CA ASP A 111 -5.09 -0.82 8.36
C ASP A 111 -4.58 -1.73 7.21
N SER A 112 -3.51 -1.30 6.54
CA SER A 112 -2.89 -2.05 5.44
C SER A 112 -1.84 -3.01 6.02
N ALA A 113 -2.10 -4.31 5.95
CA ALA A 113 -1.18 -5.32 6.47
C ALA A 113 0.00 -5.53 5.52
N LEU A 114 1.23 -5.43 6.03
CA LEU A 114 2.37 -6.02 5.32
C LEU A 114 2.23 -7.54 5.34
N ILE A 115 1.94 -8.19 4.21
CA ILE A 115 1.97 -9.64 4.13
C ILE A 115 3.40 -10.06 3.79
N MET A 116 4.09 -10.68 4.74
CA MET A 116 5.45 -11.19 4.51
C MET A 116 5.40 -12.66 4.11
N PHE A 117 6.12 -13.01 3.04
CA PHE A 117 6.20 -14.38 2.50
C PHE A 117 4.82 -15.02 2.22
N PRO A 118 3.97 -14.37 1.40
CA PRO A 118 2.63 -14.87 1.11
C PRO A 118 2.63 -16.31 0.54
N SER A 119 3.70 -16.73 -0.13
CA SER A 119 3.89 -18.08 -0.69
C SER A 119 4.15 -19.18 0.36
N VAL A 120 4.55 -18.82 1.59
CA VAL A 120 4.88 -19.78 2.66
C VAL A 120 3.61 -20.22 3.40
N ARG A 121 2.82 -21.06 2.73
CA ARG A 121 1.52 -21.55 3.24
C ARG A 121 1.60 -22.29 4.57
N LEU A 122 2.77 -22.87 4.89
CA LEU A 122 3.02 -23.58 6.16
C LEU A 122 2.79 -22.70 7.39
N LEU A 123 3.06 -21.39 7.29
CA LEU A 123 2.89 -20.45 8.39
C LEU A 123 1.42 -20.12 8.68
N GLY A 124 0.49 -20.52 7.81
CA GLY A 124 -0.94 -20.27 7.97
C GLY A 124 -1.23 -18.79 8.24
N SER A 125 -1.90 -18.50 9.36
CA SER A 125 -2.23 -17.12 9.74
C SER A 125 -1.07 -16.29 10.30
N LEU A 126 0.07 -16.91 10.62
CA LEU A 126 1.22 -16.20 11.18
C LEU A 126 1.87 -15.26 10.15
N ARG A 127 1.74 -15.55 8.85
CA ARG A 127 2.28 -14.75 7.74
C ARG A 127 1.72 -13.33 7.64
N TRP A 128 0.61 -13.03 8.32
CA TRP A 128 0.08 -11.67 8.44
C TRP A 128 0.00 -11.19 9.89
N ARG A 129 -0.21 -12.08 10.88
CA ARG A 129 -0.25 -11.68 12.30
C ARG A 129 1.09 -11.15 12.81
N ILE A 130 2.20 -11.82 12.45
CA ILE A 130 3.53 -11.39 12.90
C ILE A 130 3.89 -10.04 12.27
N PRO A 131 3.79 -9.86 10.94
CA PRO A 131 4.01 -8.55 10.33
C PRO A 131 3.09 -7.47 10.88
N TRP A 132 1.81 -7.76 11.12
CA TRP A 132 0.87 -6.79 11.69
C TRP A 132 1.33 -6.28 13.08
N LEU A 133 1.76 -7.19 13.95
CA LEU A 133 2.28 -6.83 15.27
C LEU A 133 3.58 -6.03 15.15
N LEU A 134 4.48 -6.44 14.26
CA LEU A 134 5.74 -5.73 14.01
C LEU A 134 5.49 -4.32 13.46
N GLN A 135 4.59 -4.19 12.49
CA GLN A 135 4.16 -2.94 11.89
C GLN A 135 3.58 -2.00 12.95
N GLY A 136 2.67 -2.50 13.80
CA GLY A 136 2.13 -1.71 14.92
C GLY A 136 3.20 -1.28 15.93
N ALA A 137 4.17 -2.15 16.25
CA ALA A 137 5.27 -1.81 17.15
C ALA A 137 6.19 -0.74 16.56
N ILE A 138 6.57 -0.85 15.28
CA ILE A 138 7.40 0.15 14.59
C ILE A 138 6.62 1.47 14.45
N ALA A 139 5.35 1.42 14.09
CA ALA A 139 4.50 2.61 13.99
C ALA A 139 4.39 3.35 15.33
N TYR A 140 4.26 2.62 16.44
CA TYR A 140 4.27 3.20 17.78
C TYR A 140 5.58 3.92 18.09
N VAL A 141 6.73 3.28 17.81
CA VAL A 141 8.04 3.92 17.96
C VAL A 141 8.18 5.14 17.05
N GLY A 142 7.71 5.05 15.80
CA GLY A 142 7.69 6.18 14.85
C GLY A 142 6.91 7.37 15.41
N GLY A 143 5.74 7.13 16.01
CA GLY A 143 4.97 8.17 16.68
C GLY A 143 5.74 8.85 17.83
N LEU A 144 6.50 8.09 18.61
CA LEU A 144 7.38 8.66 19.66
C LEU A 144 8.53 9.50 19.08
N LEU A 145 8.99 9.17 17.87
CA LEU A 145 10.03 9.91 17.14
C LEU A 145 9.46 11.09 16.34
N GLY A 146 8.15 11.32 16.37
CA GLY A 146 7.48 12.44 15.70
C GLY A 146 7.05 12.16 14.25
N TYR A 147 7.09 10.91 13.80
CA TYR A 147 6.55 10.52 12.49
C TYR A 147 5.02 10.62 12.49
N THR A 148 4.46 11.00 11.35
CA THR A 148 3.02 11.07 11.13
C THR A 148 2.63 10.22 9.92
N PRO A 149 1.40 9.67 9.87
CA PRO A 149 0.91 8.95 8.68
C PRO A 149 0.88 9.82 7.43
N GLU A 150 0.68 11.12 7.60
CA GLU A 150 0.79 12.09 6.53
C GLU A 150 2.23 12.60 6.44
N ILE A 151 2.80 12.59 5.23
CA ILE A 151 4.10 13.20 4.99
C ILE A 151 3.85 14.68 4.69
N LYS A 152 4.09 15.55 5.67
CA LYS A 152 3.78 16.98 5.57
C LYS A 152 4.38 17.66 4.33
N ARG A 153 5.56 17.21 3.90
CA ARG A 153 6.25 17.71 2.70
C ARG A 153 5.45 17.49 1.41
N PHE A 154 4.53 16.52 1.39
CA PHE A 154 3.69 16.20 0.24
C PHE A 154 2.28 16.75 0.35
N MET A 155 1.90 17.29 1.52
CA MET A 155 0.60 17.94 1.67
C MET A 155 0.59 19.24 0.85
N HIS A 156 -0.45 19.41 0.04
CA HIS A 156 -0.74 20.66 -0.68
C HIS A 156 -1.23 21.74 0.28
N VAL A 157 -0.39 22.14 1.24
CA VAL A 157 -0.62 23.31 2.08
C VAL A 157 0.17 24.46 1.47
N ASP A 158 -0.55 25.37 0.81
CA ASP A 158 -0.04 26.71 0.48
C ASP A 158 0.27 27.52 1.75
#